data_AF-A0A517Y1D0-F1
#
_entry.id   AF-A0A517Y1D0-F1
#
_cell.length_a   1.000
_cell.length_b   1.000
_cell.length_c   1.000
_cell.angle_alpha   90.00
_cell.angle_beta   90.00
_cell.angle_gamma   90.00
#
_symmetry.space_group_name_H-M   'P 1'
#
loop_
_entity.id
_entity.type
_entity.pdbx_description
1 polymer ?
#
loop_
_entity_poly.entity_id
_entity_poly.type
_entity_poly.pdbx_seq_one_letter_code
_entity_poly.pdbx_strand_id
1 'polypeptide(L)'
;MSAVAITPAAPNEAGVIAGELVKSFGQMVQLYEKHFSLTREEAIQRAAAPPADEGERALNGPPDQVSWFDLHGIAHTDPDRATTRWEEIKRAALDELRTGHRAAGAVETANDGAWQRAQFLALREDLSAEWQPRNGVERQLIDTMAQAQQGFLHWLRTLTIRTTLESVTNDRRHKEEGRWGPPRQSDADALDQAAAMMDRYNRIFLRTLRALCDMRRHSGPVIVKKGGQMNVAQQQVNVVTEPSAQRH
;
A
#
# COMPACT_ATOMS: atom_id res chain seq x y z
N MET A 1 -8.79 -40.11 -19.85
CA MET A 1 -7.49 -39.43 -19.68
C MET A 1 -7.76 -38.02 -19.20
N SER A 2 -7.85 -37.82 -17.89
CA SER A 2 -8.10 -36.51 -17.30
C SER A 2 -6.79 -35.73 -17.21
N ALA A 3 -6.74 -34.60 -17.93
CA ALA A 3 -5.66 -33.63 -17.82
C ALA A 3 -5.78 -32.92 -16.46
N VAL A 4 -4.86 -33.25 -15.55
CA VAL A 4 -4.65 -32.48 -14.32
C VAL A 4 -4.04 -31.15 -14.74
N ALA A 5 -4.80 -30.07 -14.58
CA ALA A 5 -4.28 -28.71 -14.71
C ALA A 5 -3.24 -28.51 -13.61
N ILE A 6 -1.96 -28.54 -14.00
CA ILE A 6 -0.86 -28.21 -13.12
C ILE A 6 -0.95 -26.70 -12.89
N THR A 7 -1.53 -26.31 -11.77
CA THR A 7 -1.36 -24.95 -11.23
C THR A 7 0.15 -24.74 -11.08
N PRO A 8 0.75 -23.69 -11.68
CA PRO A 8 2.16 -23.43 -11.49
C PRO A 8 2.41 -23.25 -10.00
N ALA A 9 3.30 -24.08 -9.44
CA ALA A 9 3.72 -23.98 -8.05
C ALA A 9 4.16 -22.53 -7.80
N ALA A 10 3.58 -21.91 -6.76
CA ALA A 10 4.03 -20.60 -6.32
C ALA A 10 5.56 -20.65 -6.18
N PRO A 11 6.30 -19.61 -6.63
CA PRO A 11 7.74 -19.57 -6.45
C PRO A 11 8.05 -19.86 -4.98
N ASN A 12 8.96 -20.81 -4.72
CA ASN A 12 9.33 -21.21 -3.38
C ASN A 12 9.77 -19.95 -2.62
N GLU A 13 8.95 -19.48 -1.69
CA GLU A 13 9.15 -18.23 -0.97
C GLU A 13 10.51 -18.22 -0.26
N ALA A 14 10.97 -19.39 0.21
CA ALA A 14 12.29 -19.57 0.77
C ALA A 14 13.42 -19.16 -0.19
N GLY A 15 13.26 -19.40 -1.49
CA GLY A 15 14.24 -18.97 -2.50
C GLY A 15 14.25 -17.46 -2.71
N VAL A 16 13.08 -16.81 -2.63
CA VAL A 16 12.99 -15.33 -2.70
C VAL A 16 13.64 -14.70 -1.48
N ILE A 17 13.35 -15.21 -0.28
CA ILE A 17 13.95 -14.75 0.97
C ILE A 17 15.47 -14.92 0.89
N ALA A 18 15.96 -16.12 0.55
CA ALA A 18 17.40 -16.37 0.42
C ALA A 18 18.08 -15.40 -0.56
N GLY A 19 17.43 -15.09 -1.69
CA GLY A 19 17.93 -14.11 -2.65
C GLY A 19 18.05 -12.70 -2.07
N GLU A 20 17.04 -12.20 -1.35
CA GLU A 20 17.07 -10.88 -0.73
C GLU A 20 18.07 -10.82 0.45
N LEU A 21 18.24 -11.91 1.21
CA LEU A 21 19.26 -11.99 2.26
C LEU A 21 20.69 -11.89 1.69
N VAL A 22 20.98 -12.62 0.61
CA VAL A 22 22.28 -12.55 -0.08
C VAL A 22 22.53 -11.16 -0.64
N LYS A 23 21.52 -10.55 -1.25
CA LYS A 23 21.60 -9.19 -1.81
C LYS A 23 21.84 -8.15 -0.70
N SER A 24 21.14 -8.26 0.42
CA SER A 24 21.32 -7.36 1.57
C SER A 24 22.73 -7.48 2.16
N PHE A 25 23.26 -8.69 2.28
CA PHE A 25 24.64 -8.91 2.70
C PHE A 25 25.64 -8.25 1.73
N GLY A 26 25.44 -8.42 0.42
CA GLY A 26 26.27 -7.77 -0.60
C GLY A 26 26.25 -6.24 -0.52
N GLN A 27 25.08 -5.64 -0.29
CA GLN A 27 24.93 -4.20 -0.08
C GLN A 27 25.66 -3.72 1.17
N MET A 28 25.67 -4.53 2.23
CA MET A 28 26.40 -4.21 3.45
C MET A 28 27.92 -4.22 3.25
N VAL A 29 28.45 -5.23 2.57
CA VAL A 29 29.89 -5.28 2.24
C VAL A 29 30.30 -4.04 1.45
N GLN A 30 29.50 -3.64 0.45
CA GLN A 30 29.74 -2.41 -0.32
C GLN A 30 29.68 -1.15 0.54
N LEU A 31 28.77 -1.07 1.51
CA LEU A 31 28.70 0.04 2.45
C LEU A 31 30.00 0.16 3.25
N TYR A 32 30.52 -0.95 3.76
CA TYR A 32 31.78 -0.99 4.52
C TYR A 32 33.00 -0.61 3.67
N GLU A 33 33.11 -1.16 2.46
CA GLU A 33 34.19 -0.79 1.52
C GLU A 33 34.17 0.72 1.22
N LYS A 34 32.98 1.28 0.92
CA LYS A 34 32.84 2.67 0.46
C LYS A 34 32.96 3.70 1.59
N HIS A 35 32.33 3.45 2.74
CA HIS A 35 32.20 4.46 3.79
C HIS A 35 33.18 4.28 4.95
N PHE A 36 33.74 3.08 5.12
CA PHE A 36 34.71 2.79 6.16
C PHE A 36 36.10 2.44 5.61
N SER A 37 36.27 2.48 4.28
CA SER A 37 37.54 2.22 3.59
C SER A 37 38.17 0.88 3.98
N LEU A 38 37.35 -0.10 4.35
CA LEU A 38 37.80 -1.46 4.66
C LEU A 38 38.16 -2.19 3.38
N THR A 39 39.16 -3.06 3.45
CA THR A 39 39.39 -4.04 2.38
C THR A 39 38.19 -4.98 2.25
N ARG A 40 38.03 -5.64 1.09
CA ARG A 40 36.92 -6.56 0.87
C ARG A 40 36.86 -7.68 1.92
N GLU A 41 38.01 -8.23 2.31
CA GLU A 41 38.08 -9.28 3.33
C GLU A 41 37.65 -8.77 4.71
N GLU A 42 38.11 -7.58 5.11
CA GLU A 42 37.69 -6.94 6.36
C GLU A 42 36.20 -6.55 6.35
N ALA A 43 35.69 -6.07 5.21
CA ALA A 43 34.28 -5.74 5.04
C ALA A 43 33.38 -6.99 5.14
N ILE A 44 33.81 -8.13 4.57
CA ILE A 44 33.11 -9.41 4.71
C ILE A 44 33.13 -9.87 6.17
N GLN A 45 34.30 -9.84 6.83
CA GLN A 45 34.40 -10.21 8.24
C GLN A 45 33.54 -9.30 9.13
N ARG A 46 33.51 -8.00 8.85
CA ARG A 46 32.71 -7.04 9.60
C ARG A 46 31.20 -7.23 9.37
N ALA A 47 30.79 -7.53 8.14
CA ALA A 47 29.39 -7.82 7.80
C ALA A 47 28.90 -9.16 8.36
N ALA A 48 29.81 -10.14 8.52
CA ALA A 48 29.53 -11.44 9.12
C ALA A 48 29.58 -11.41 10.66
N ALA A 49 30.15 -10.35 11.25
CA ALA A 49 30.20 -10.22 12.70
C ALA A 49 28.77 -10.08 13.27
N PRO A 50 28.44 -10.80 14.36
CA PRO A 50 27.14 -10.67 15.00
C PRO A 50 26.94 -9.23 15.49
N PRO A 51 25.70 -8.71 15.45
CA PRO A 51 25.39 -7.40 15.99
C PRO A 51 25.68 -7.35 17.49
N ALA A 52 26.00 -6.16 18.01
CA ALA A 52 26.44 -5.98 19.40
C ALA A 52 25.36 -6.36 20.44
N ASP A 53 24.09 -6.38 20.05
CA ASP A 53 22.94 -6.76 20.87
C ASP A 53 22.45 -8.19 20.58
N GLU A 54 23.26 -9.01 19.91
CA GLU A 54 22.93 -10.39 19.51
C GLU A 54 21.62 -10.50 18.69
N GLY A 55 21.15 -9.39 18.10
CA GLY A 55 19.93 -9.35 17.32
C GLY A 55 18.65 -9.25 18.17
N GLU A 56 18.76 -8.99 19.48
CA GLU A 56 17.59 -8.83 20.35
C GLU A 56 16.63 -7.74 19.86
N ARG A 57 17.16 -6.61 19.34
CA ARG A 57 16.33 -5.56 18.75
C ARG A 57 15.57 -6.06 17.53
N ALA A 58 16.20 -6.83 16.65
CA ALA A 58 15.57 -7.36 15.45
C ALA A 58 14.42 -8.33 15.78
N LEU A 59 14.61 -9.10 16.84
CA LEU A 59 13.67 -10.13 17.30
C LEU A 59 12.48 -9.54 18.05
N ASN A 60 12.72 -8.57 18.93
CA ASN A 60 11.70 -8.04 19.84
C ASN A 60 11.17 -6.66 19.44
N GLY A 61 11.83 -5.99 18.50
CA GLY A 61 11.45 -4.66 18.03
C GLY A 61 10.20 -4.66 17.14
N PRO A 62 9.73 -3.46 16.76
CA PRO A 62 8.61 -3.31 15.83
C PRO A 62 8.90 -3.98 14.48
N PRO A 63 7.96 -4.80 13.92
CA PRO A 63 8.20 -5.53 12.67
C PRO A 63 8.51 -4.64 11.45
N ASP A 64 8.01 -3.42 11.43
CA ASP A 64 8.24 -2.41 10.38
C ASP A 64 9.65 -1.79 10.43
N GLN A 65 10.37 -1.99 11.53
CA GLN A 65 11.75 -1.53 11.70
C GLN A 65 12.79 -2.62 11.45
N VAL A 66 12.35 -3.85 11.16
CA VAL A 66 13.26 -4.96 10.85
C VAL A 66 13.71 -4.86 9.40
N SER A 67 15.01 -4.71 9.19
CA SER A 67 15.63 -4.67 7.88
C SER A 67 15.96 -6.08 7.35
N TRP A 68 16.30 -6.17 6.06
CA TRP A 68 16.85 -7.41 5.50
C TRP A 68 18.18 -7.82 6.13
N PHE A 69 18.97 -6.86 6.63
CA PHE A 69 20.20 -7.17 7.34
C PHE A 69 19.91 -7.84 8.68
N ASP A 70 18.90 -7.35 9.40
CA ASP A 70 18.48 -7.92 10.66
C ASP A 70 18.03 -9.38 10.48
N LEU A 71 17.23 -9.65 9.45
CA LEU A 71 16.82 -11.02 9.10
C LEU A 71 18.01 -11.89 8.66
N HIS A 72 18.99 -11.34 7.95
CA HIS A 72 20.21 -12.06 7.59
C HIS A 72 21.01 -12.43 8.84
N GLY A 73 21.17 -11.50 9.77
CA GLY A 73 21.84 -11.73 11.05
C GLY A 73 21.17 -12.86 11.84
N ILE A 74 19.85 -12.83 11.97
CA ILE A 74 19.09 -13.90 12.64
C ILE A 74 19.28 -15.22 11.88
N ALA A 75 19.14 -15.23 10.55
CA ALA A 75 19.23 -16.45 9.75
C ALA A 75 20.61 -17.10 9.80
N HIS A 76 21.67 -16.31 10.00
CA HIS A 76 23.02 -16.84 10.15
C HIS A 76 23.19 -17.67 11.42
N THR A 77 22.51 -17.27 12.50
CA THR A 77 22.53 -17.98 13.79
C THR A 77 21.44 -19.03 13.93
N ASP A 78 20.24 -18.73 13.43
CA ASP A 78 19.01 -19.51 13.61
C ASP A 78 18.04 -19.27 12.42
N PRO A 79 18.13 -20.10 11.35
CA PRO A 79 17.29 -19.97 10.15
C PRO A 79 15.78 -20.13 10.42
N ASP A 80 15.41 -21.00 11.36
CA ASP A 80 13.99 -21.26 11.67
C ASP A 80 13.37 -20.06 12.40
N ARG A 81 14.14 -19.42 13.28
CA ARG A 81 13.74 -18.17 13.94
C ARG A 81 13.63 -17.01 12.96
N ALA A 82 14.52 -16.90 11.97
CA ALA A 82 14.39 -15.91 10.92
C ALA A 82 13.12 -16.11 10.08
N THR A 83 12.79 -17.36 9.76
CA THR A 83 11.54 -17.71 9.05
C THR A 83 10.31 -17.34 9.88
N THR A 84 10.31 -17.69 11.16
CA THR A 84 9.23 -17.32 12.10
C THR A 84 9.06 -15.81 12.15
N ARG A 85 10.17 -15.06 12.25
CA ARG A 85 10.17 -13.60 12.27
C ARG A 85 9.64 -13.00 10.97
N TRP A 86 9.97 -13.58 9.82
CA TRP A 86 9.43 -13.16 8.53
C TRP A 86 7.89 -13.32 8.47
N GLU A 87 7.36 -14.44 8.97
CA GLU A 87 5.90 -14.65 9.04
C GLU A 87 5.21 -13.64 9.95
N GLU A 88 5.86 -13.21 11.03
CA GLU A 88 5.36 -12.12 11.89
C GLU A 88 5.31 -10.79 11.15
N ILE A 89 6.37 -10.43 10.42
CA ILE A 89 6.44 -9.22 9.60
C ILE A 89 5.32 -9.22 8.56
N LYS A 90 5.09 -10.35 7.86
CA LYS A 90 4.00 -10.48 6.90
C LYS A 90 2.62 -10.29 7.55
N ARG A 91 2.40 -10.88 8.72
CA ARG A 91 1.15 -10.71 9.47
C ARG A 91 0.93 -9.26 9.90
N ALA A 92 1.97 -8.59 10.42
CA ALA A 92 1.91 -7.18 10.80
C ALA A 92 1.64 -6.28 9.58
N ALA A 93 2.30 -6.52 8.45
CA ALA A 93 2.05 -5.80 7.20
C ALA A 93 0.62 -6.00 6.67
N LEU A 94 0.07 -7.20 6.81
CA LEU A 94 -1.32 -7.48 6.44
C LEU A 94 -2.31 -6.78 7.37
N ASP A 95 -2.02 -6.71 8.68
CA ASP A 95 -2.84 -6.01 9.65
C ASP A 95 -2.82 -4.49 9.41
N GLU A 96 -1.64 -3.92 9.17
CA GLU A 96 -1.46 -2.51 8.78
C GLU A 96 -2.29 -2.15 7.53
N LEU A 97 -2.32 -3.06 6.54
CA LEU A 97 -3.14 -2.91 5.34
C LEU A 97 -4.64 -2.98 5.67
N ARG A 98 -5.06 -3.90 6.54
CA ARG A 98 -6.49 -4.09 6.90
C ARG A 98 -7.04 -2.96 7.75
N THR A 99 -6.24 -2.44 8.67
CA THR A 99 -6.56 -1.31 9.54
C THR A 99 -6.48 0.03 8.82
N GLY A 100 -5.82 0.09 7.66
CA GLY A 100 -5.69 1.30 6.84
C GLY A 100 -4.56 2.22 7.25
N HIS A 101 -3.72 1.81 8.23
CA HIS A 101 -2.57 2.59 8.67
C HIS A 101 -1.56 2.83 7.53
N ARG A 102 -1.37 1.84 6.65
CA ARG A 102 -0.53 2.00 5.46
C ARG A 102 -1.05 3.10 4.53
N ALA A 103 -2.36 3.14 4.32
CA ALA A 103 -2.98 4.14 3.47
C ALA A 103 -2.92 5.54 4.08
N ALA A 104 -3.03 5.64 5.41
CA ALA A 104 -2.86 6.88 6.15
C ALA A 104 -1.43 7.44 5.99
N GLY A 105 -0.41 6.60 6.16
CA GLY A 105 0.98 7.02 6.03
C GLY A 105 1.35 7.58 4.64
N ALA A 106 0.64 7.17 3.59
CA ALA A 106 0.90 7.66 2.23
C ALA A 106 0.45 9.11 1.98
N VAL A 107 -0.43 9.66 2.82
CA VAL A 107 -0.89 11.06 2.70
C VAL A 107 -0.30 11.98 3.77
N GLU A 108 0.51 11.44 4.67
CA GLU A 108 1.20 12.19 5.70
C GLU A 108 2.43 12.92 5.13
N THR A 109 2.56 14.17 5.50
CA THR A 109 3.72 15.03 5.29
C THR A 109 4.56 15.11 6.56
N ALA A 110 5.77 15.63 6.45
CA ALA A 110 6.71 15.71 7.59
C ALA A 110 6.18 16.50 8.80
N ASN A 111 5.15 17.33 8.63
CA ASN A 111 4.53 18.13 9.69
C ASN A 111 3.17 17.60 10.14
N ASP A 112 2.68 16.50 9.56
CA ASP A 112 1.38 15.95 9.92
C ASP A 112 1.47 15.19 11.25
N GLY A 113 0.61 15.57 12.18
CA GLY A 113 0.54 14.97 13.51
C GLY A 113 -0.40 13.77 13.59
N ALA A 114 -0.37 13.09 14.74
CA ALA A 114 -1.27 11.97 15.06
C ALA A 114 -2.77 12.30 14.85
N TRP A 115 -3.16 13.58 14.99
CA TRP A 115 -4.52 14.03 14.71
C TRP A 115 -4.93 13.94 13.24
N GLN A 116 -4.02 14.24 12.30
CA GLN A 116 -4.30 14.10 10.86
C GLN A 116 -4.53 12.64 10.49
N ARG A 117 -3.69 11.74 11.04
CA ARG A 117 -3.86 10.28 10.93
C ARG A 117 -5.20 9.83 11.49
N ALA A 118 -5.58 10.30 12.68
CA ALA A 118 -6.86 9.97 13.29
C ALA A 118 -8.06 10.40 12.42
N GLN A 119 -8.00 11.60 11.83
CA GLN A 119 -9.03 12.08 10.90
C GLN A 119 -9.13 11.21 9.63
N PHE A 120 -8.00 10.77 9.08
CA PHE A 120 -8.00 9.83 7.95
C PHE A 120 -8.68 8.51 8.34
N LEU A 121 -8.29 7.93 9.47
CA LEU A 121 -8.81 6.64 9.92
C LEU A 121 -10.31 6.72 10.23
N ALA A 122 -10.77 7.80 10.85
CA ALA A 122 -12.19 8.04 11.11
C ALA A 122 -13.01 8.12 9.81
N LEU A 123 -12.53 8.88 8.81
CA LEU A 123 -13.18 8.96 7.50
C LEU A 123 -13.24 7.58 6.81
N ARG A 124 -12.14 6.84 6.84
CA ARG A 124 -12.06 5.50 6.26
C ARG A 124 -13.03 4.53 6.95
N GLU A 125 -13.11 4.60 8.27
CA GLU A 125 -14.01 3.78 9.08
C GLU A 125 -15.47 4.07 8.73
N ASP A 126 -15.85 5.35 8.63
CA ASP A 126 -17.18 5.79 8.23
C ASP A 126 -17.57 5.28 6.82
N LEU A 127 -16.67 5.46 5.84
CA LEU A 127 -16.85 4.90 4.48
C LEU A 127 -16.97 3.37 4.49
N SER A 128 -16.20 2.69 5.35
CA SER A 128 -16.21 1.23 5.45
C SER A 128 -17.46 0.69 6.14
N ALA A 129 -17.97 1.39 7.15
CA ALA A 129 -19.17 1.01 7.89
C ALA A 129 -20.40 1.02 6.98
N GLU A 130 -20.55 2.08 6.18
CA GLU A 130 -21.65 2.21 5.22
C GLU A 130 -21.47 1.29 4.02
N TRP A 131 -20.26 1.20 3.47
CA TRP A 131 -20.05 0.37 2.29
C TRP A 131 -20.10 -1.12 2.63
N GLN A 132 -19.45 -1.57 3.72
CA GLN A 132 -19.21 -2.98 4.06
C GLN A 132 -18.39 -3.72 2.98
N PRO A 133 -17.07 -3.49 2.90
CA PRO A 133 -16.23 -4.07 1.85
C PRO A 133 -16.13 -5.60 1.97
N ARG A 134 -16.45 -6.30 0.87
CA ARG A 134 -16.54 -7.77 0.84
C ARG A 134 -15.19 -8.46 0.67
N ASN A 135 -14.20 -7.75 0.15
CA ASN A 135 -12.88 -8.30 -0.17
C ASN A 135 -11.78 -7.23 -0.07
N GLY A 136 -10.52 -7.64 -0.31
CA GLY A 136 -9.37 -6.75 -0.24
C GLY A 136 -9.37 -5.63 -1.28
N VAL A 137 -9.92 -5.87 -2.47
CA VAL A 137 -10.00 -4.86 -3.53
C VAL A 137 -10.98 -3.74 -3.15
N GLU A 138 -12.16 -4.09 -2.65
CA GLU A 138 -13.12 -3.09 -2.15
C GLU A 138 -12.53 -2.26 -1.01
N ARG A 139 -11.76 -2.88 -0.08
CA ARG A 139 -11.04 -2.14 0.97
C ARG A 139 -10.01 -1.16 0.40
N GLN A 140 -9.19 -1.58 -0.56
CA GLN A 140 -8.20 -0.70 -1.20
C GLN A 140 -8.84 0.47 -1.96
N LEU A 141 -10.01 0.25 -2.57
CA LEU A 141 -10.76 1.33 -3.21
C LEU A 141 -11.32 2.31 -2.18
N ILE A 142 -11.77 1.85 -1.02
CA ILE A 142 -12.15 2.74 0.10
C ILE A 142 -10.94 3.53 0.60
N ASP A 143 -9.78 2.89 0.76
CA ASP A 143 -8.52 3.58 1.14
C ASP A 143 -8.21 4.70 0.14
N THR A 144 -8.32 4.40 -1.16
CA THR A 144 -8.10 5.37 -2.24
C THR A 144 -9.10 6.54 -2.18
N MET A 145 -10.37 6.27 -1.86
CA MET A 145 -11.38 7.33 -1.65
C MET A 145 -11.04 8.21 -0.45
N ALA A 146 -10.65 7.62 0.67
CA ALA A 146 -10.25 8.38 1.86
C ALA A 146 -9.01 9.26 1.58
N GLN A 147 -8.02 8.73 0.86
CA GLN A 147 -6.84 9.48 0.43
C GLN A 147 -7.20 10.63 -0.51
N ALA A 148 -8.10 10.38 -1.47
CA ALA A 148 -8.56 11.41 -2.39
C ALA A 148 -9.32 12.53 -1.67
N GLN A 149 -10.17 12.19 -0.71
CA GLN A 149 -10.91 13.17 0.09
C GLN A 149 -9.98 14.03 0.96
N GLN A 150 -8.97 13.42 1.61
CA GLN A 150 -7.95 14.17 2.36
C GLN A 150 -7.16 15.11 1.44
N GLY A 151 -6.73 14.62 0.27
CA GLY A 151 -6.05 15.45 -0.74
C GLY A 151 -6.93 16.62 -1.21
N PHE A 152 -8.22 16.38 -1.45
CA PHE A 152 -9.19 17.42 -1.79
C PHE A 152 -9.28 18.49 -0.69
N LEU A 153 -9.47 18.09 0.57
CA LEU A 153 -9.58 19.03 1.70
C LEU A 153 -8.29 19.83 1.91
N HIS A 154 -7.12 19.20 1.74
CA HIS A 154 -5.83 19.88 1.79
C HIS A 154 -5.74 20.98 0.73
N TRP A 155 -6.03 20.66 -0.54
CA TRP A 155 -5.94 21.64 -1.62
C TRP A 155 -7.03 22.69 -1.58
N LEU A 156 -8.23 22.35 -1.09
CA LEU A 156 -9.29 23.32 -0.83
C LEU A 156 -8.83 24.34 0.23
N ARG A 157 -8.26 23.88 1.34
CA ARG A 157 -7.68 24.76 2.37
C ARG A 157 -6.57 25.64 1.79
N THR A 158 -5.65 25.06 1.02
CA THR A 158 -4.56 25.80 0.37
C THR A 158 -5.10 26.88 -0.57
N LEU A 159 -6.11 26.54 -1.38
CA LEU A 159 -6.77 27.50 -2.27
C LEU A 159 -7.42 28.63 -1.48
N THR A 160 -8.18 28.32 -0.42
CA THR A 160 -8.79 29.33 0.46
C THR A 160 -7.75 30.25 1.10
N ILE A 161 -6.64 29.70 1.58
CA ILE A 161 -5.55 30.50 2.16
C ILE A 161 -4.97 31.46 1.11
N ARG A 162 -4.67 30.96 -0.10
CA ARG A 162 -4.09 31.79 -1.17
C ARG A 162 -5.06 32.89 -1.59
N THR A 163 -6.32 32.56 -1.86
CA THR A 163 -7.32 33.57 -2.28
C THR A 163 -7.63 34.63 -1.22
N THR A 164 -7.48 34.30 0.07
CA THR A 164 -7.79 35.23 1.17
C THR A 164 -6.59 36.04 1.66
N LEU A 165 -5.37 35.51 1.56
CA LEU A 165 -4.15 36.14 2.10
C LEU A 165 -3.27 36.82 1.04
N GLU A 166 -3.49 36.62 -0.26
CA GLU A 166 -2.68 37.20 -1.34
C GLU A 166 -2.69 38.74 -1.39
N SER A 167 -3.58 39.41 -0.66
CA SER A 167 -3.56 40.87 -0.55
C SER A 167 -2.46 41.44 0.38
N VAL A 168 -1.79 40.62 1.20
CA VAL A 168 -0.92 41.14 2.28
C VAL A 168 0.58 40.86 2.09
N THR A 169 0.96 39.75 1.43
CA THR A 169 2.37 39.28 1.44
C THR A 169 3.24 39.76 0.29
N ASN A 170 2.69 39.99 -0.91
CA ASN A 170 3.52 40.37 -2.07
C ASN A 170 3.93 41.85 -2.06
N ASP A 171 3.11 42.72 -1.47
CA ASP A 171 3.33 44.17 -1.52
C ASP A 171 4.46 44.65 -0.60
N ARG A 172 4.75 43.90 0.48
CA ARG A 172 5.79 44.24 1.45
C ARG A 172 7.18 43.78 1.00
N ARG A 173 7.27 42.62 0.35
CA ARG A 173 8.54 41.95 0.08
C ARG A 173 9.21 42.39 -1.22
N HIS A 174 8.40 42.74 -2.24
CA HIS A 174 8.90 43.39 -3.45
C HIS A 174 9.53 44.77 -3.18
N LYS A 175 9.11 45.45 -2.10
CA LYS A 175 9.72 46.73 -1.67
C LYS A 175 11.04 46.53 -0.92
N GLU A 176 11.26 45.39 -0.27
CA GLU A 176 12.33 45.21 0.72
C GLU A 176 13.56 44.42 0.17
N GLU A 177 13.40 43.50 -0.79
CA GLU A 177 14.47 42.54 -1.13
C GLU A 177 14.89 42.63 -2.62
N GLY A 178 15.73 43.60 -2.96
CA GLY A 178 16.37 43.75 -4.29
C GLY A 178 17.41 42.68 -4.65
N ARG A 179 17.22 41.42 -4.24
CA ARG A 179 18.10 40.29 -4.56
C ARG A 179 17.45 39.35 -5.57
N TRP A 180 18.25 38.79 -6.47
CA TRP A 180 17.82 37.72 -7.36
C TRP A 180 17.31 36.53 -6.53
N GLY A 181 16.05 36.16 -6.76
CA GLY A 181 15.44 34.95 -6.25
C GLY A 181 15.17 33.97 -7.39
N PRO A 182 15.10 32.65 -7.10
CA PRO A 182 14.67 31.67 -8.10
C PRO A 182 13.27 32.04 -8.65
N PRO A 183 12.98 31.74 -9.93
CA PRO A 183 11.70 32.06 -10.53
C PRO A 183 10.57 31.44 -9.71
N ARG A 184 9.68 32.29 -9.19
CA ARG A 184 8.48 31.86 -8.48
C ARG A 184 7.32 31.82 -9.46
N GLN A 185 6.45 30.83 -9.31
CA GLN A 185 5.14 30.85 -9.94
C GLN A 185 4.43 32.15 -9.55
N SER A 186 3.69 32.75 -10.49
CA SER A 186 2.85 33.89 -10.13
C SER A 186 1.76 33.43 -9.15
N ASP A 187 1.23 34.37 -8.36
CA ASP A 187 0.08 34.10 -7.49
C ASP A 187 -1.10 33.50 -8.26
N ALA A 188 -1.37 34.05 -9.46
CA ALA A 188 -2.38 33.52 -10.36
C ALA A 188 -2.11 32.05 -10.74
N ASP A 189 -0.86 31.71 -11.11
CA ASP A 189 -0.49 30.32 -11.41
C ASP A 189 -0.62 29.41 -10.18
N ALA A 190 -0.30 29.93 -8.99
CA ALA A 190 -0.42 29.19 -7.74
C ALA A 190 -1.89 28.94 -7.36
N LEU A 191 -2.79 29.89 -7.58
CA LEU A 191 -4.23 29.71 -7.43
C LEU A 191 -4.76 28.65 -8.40
N ASP A 192 -4.41 28.77 -9.68
CA ASP A 192 -4.82 27.84 -10.72
C ASP A 192 -4.31 26.42 -10.43
N GLN A 193 -3.06 26.29 -9.97
CA GLN A 193 -2.52 25.02 -9.53
C GLN A 193 -3.32 24.41 -8.38
N ALA A 194 -3.66 25.20 -7.36
CA ALA A 194 -4.41 24.70 -6.20
C ALA A 194 -5.82 24.25 -6.60
N ALA A 195 -6.51 25.03 -7.44
CA ALA A 195 -7.82 24.67 -7.99
C ALA A 195 -7.74 23.39 -8.85
N ALA A 196 -6.74 23.28 -9.72
CA ALA A 196 -6.53 22.09 -10.56
C ALA A 196 -6.25 20.82 -9.73
N MET A 197 -5.49 20.94 -8.64
CA MET A 197 -5.22 19.82 -7.74
C MET A 197 -6.47 19.39 -6.97
N MET A 198 -7.25 20.35 -6.45
CA MET A 198 -8.55 20.08 -5.83
C MET A 198 -9.46 19.28 -6.80
N ASP A 199 -9.60 19.75 -8.03
CA ASP A 199 -10.37 19.08 -9.08
C ASP A 199 -9.86 17.66 -9.37
N ARG A 200 -8.55 17.49 -9.46
CA ARG A 200 -7.91 16.19 -9.71
C ARG A 200 -8.28 15.18 -8.63
N TYR A 201 -8.22 15.56 -7.35
CA TYR A 201 -8.57 14.68 -6.24
C TYR A 201 -10.06 14.34 -6.22
N ASN A 202 -10.93 15.31 -6.48
CA ASN A 202 -12.37 15.05 -6.62
C ASN A 202 -12.66 14.03 -7.76
N ARG A 203 -11.98 14.17 -8.90
CA ARG A 203 -12.09 13.19 -10.01
C ARG A 203 -11.55 11.81 -9.65
N ILE A 204 -10.52 11.71 -8.81
CA ILE A 204 -10.06 10.41 -8.30
C ILE A 204 -11.16 9.79 -7.44
N PHE A 205 -11.69 10.55 -6.47
CA PHE A 205 -12.77 10.09 -5.59
C PHE A 205 -13.97 9.54 -6.38
N LEU A 206 -14.51 10.33 -7.32
CA LEU A 206 -15.68 9.93 -8.10
C LEU A 206 -15.43 8.71 -9.01
N ARG A 207 -14.24 8.60 -9.61
CA ARG A 207 -13.87 7.42 -10.42
C ARG A 207 -13.77 6.17 -9.56
N THR A 208 -13.21 6.29 -8.36
CA THR A 208 -13.08 5.17 -7.43
C THR A 208 -14.45 4.71 -6.91
N LEU A 209 -15.33 5.65 -6.56
CA LEU A 209 -16.72 5.33 -6.19
C LEU A 209 -17.47 4.63 -7.33
N ARG A 210 -17.28 5.09 -8.57
CA ARG A 210 -17.86 4.42 -9.74
C ARG A 210 -17.33 3.00 -9.90
N ALA A 211 -16.03 2.79 -9.76
CA ALA A 211 -15.43 1.45 -9.82
C ALA A 211 -16.02 0.50 -8.76
N LEU A 212 -16.21 0.99 -7.52
CA LEU A 212 -16.89 0.26 -6.44
C LEU A 212 -18.33 -0.13 -6.81
N CYS A 213 -19.11 0.83 -7.33
CA CYS A 213 -20.47 0.59 -7.80
C CYS A 213 -20.51 -0.44 -8.94
N ASP A 214 -19.61 -0.31 -9.92
CA ASP A 214 -19.53 -1.21 -11.06
C ASP A 214 -19.16 -2.63 -10.60
N MET A 215 -18.24 -2.79 -9.64
CA MET A 215 -17.94 -4.09 -9.04
C MET A 215 -19.18 -4.74 -8.42
N ARG A 216 -20.01 -3.99 -7.68
CA ARG A 216 -21.24 -4.53 -7.10
C ARG A 216 -22.27 -4.93 -8.13
N ARG A 217 -22.42 -4.14 -9.19
CA ARG A 217 -23.37 -4.42 -10.29
C ARG A 217 -23.00 -5.68 -11.08
N HIS A 218 -21.72 -5.87 -11.37
CA HIS A 218 -21.25 -6.97 -12.23
C HIS A 218 -20.84 -8.23 -11.47
N SER A 219 -20.82 -8.20 -10.13
CA SER A 219 -20.58 -9.40 -9.29
C SER A 219 -21.85 -10.24 -9.05
N GLY A 220 -22.94 -10.04 -9.81
CA GLY A 220 -24.10 -10.92 -9.79
C GLY A 220 -23.75 -12.32 -10.31
N PRO A 221 -24.45 -13.38 -9.87
CA PRO A 221 -24.15 -14.75 -10.30
C PRO A 221 -24.25 -14.86 -11.82
N VAL A 222 -23.14 -15.28 -12.45
CA VAL A 222 -23.11 -15.58 -13.88
C VAL A 222 -23.93 -16.86 -14.12
N ILE A 223 -25.20 -16.69 -14.46
CA ILE A 223 -26.05 -17.81 -14.89
C ILE A 223 -25.63 -18.18 -16.31
N VAL A 224 -24.71 -19.15 -16.43
CA VAL A 224 -24.40 -19.75 -17.72
C VAL A 224 -25.57 -20.66 -18.13
N LYS A 225 -26.52 -20.13 -18.91
CA LYS A 225 -27.50 -20.96 -19.64
C LYS A 225 -26.80 -21.70 -20.78
N LYS A 226 -26.15 -22.83 -20.48
CA LYS A 226 -25.96 -23.90 -21.47
C LYS A 226 -27.08 -24.91 -21.24
N GLY A 227 -27.81 -25.25 -22.30
CA GLY A 227 -29.04 -26.03 -22.25
C GLY A 227 -28.98 -27.22 -21.29
N GLY A 228 -29.86 -27.23 -20.30
CA GLY A 228 -30.13 -28.38 -19.42
C GLY A 228 -29.54 -28.35 -18.01
N GLN A 229 -28.63 -27.44 -17.66
CA GLN A 229 -28.07 -27.40 -16.29
C GLN A 229 -28.14 -26.00 -15.68
N MET A 230 -28.75 -25.92 -14.49
CA MET A 230 -28.84 -24.71 -13.67
C MET A 230 -27.89 -24.86 -12.49
N ASN A 231 -26.72 -24.20 -12.55
CA ASN A 231 -25.83 -24.08 -11.40
C ASN A 231 -26.20 -22.83 -10.62
N VAL A 232 -26.82 -23.01 -9.45
CA VAL A 232 -26.95 -21.97 -8.43
C VAL A 232 -25.85 -22.25 -7.40
N ALA A 233 -24.93 -21.30 -7.22
CA ALA A 233 -23.77 -21.51 -6.34
C ALA A 233 -24.22 -21.85 -4.90
N GLN A 234 -23.53 -22.84 -4.32
CA GLN A 234 -23.77 -23.62 -3.07
C GLN A 234 -24.65 -24.87 -3.15
N GLN A 235 -25.41 -25.12 -4.23
CA GLN A 235 -26.13 -26.39 -4.35
C GLN A 235 -26.21 -26.82 -5.82
N GLN A 236 -25.47 -27.88 -6.17
CA GLN A 236 -25.69 -28.60 -7.43
C GLN A 236 -26.97 -29.42 -7.28
N VAL A 237 -28.06 -28.94 -7.86
CA VAL A 237 -29.29 -29.72 -8.01
C VAL A 237 -29.26 -30.35 -9.40
N ASN A 238 -28.95 -31.64 -9.47
CA ASN A 238 -29.08 -32.42 -10.69
C ASN A 238 -30.58 -32.66 -10.95
N VAL A 239 -31.15 -31.93 -11.92
CA VAL A 239 -32.50 -32.23 -12.40
C VAL A 239 -32.38 -33.32 -13.46
N VAL A 240 -32.67 -34.56 -13.07
CA VAL A 240 -32.84 -35.65 -14.03
C VAL A 240 -34.20 -35.45 -14.72
N THR A 241 -34.18 -34.89 -15.92
CA THR A 241 -35.32 -34.98 -16.83
C THR A 241 -35.41 -36.41 -17.36
N GLU A 242 -36.36 -37.19 -16.85
CA GLU A 242 -36.73 -38.47 -17.46
C GLU A 242 -37.27 -38.23 -18.88
N PRO A 243 -36.84 -39.01 -19.89
CA PRO A 243 -37.47 -38.98 -21.20
C PRO A 243 -38.84 -39.65 -21.10
N SER A 244 -39.88 -38.87 -21.43
CA SER A 244 -41.24 -39.35 -21.61
C SER A 244 -41.28 -40.52 -22.59
N ALA A 245 -41.59 -41.72 -22.10
CA ALA A 245 -41.87 -42.88 -22.93
C ALA A 245 -43.14 -42.63 -23.74
N GLN A 246 -42.99 -42.34 -25.04
CA GLN A 246 -44.10 -42.34 -25.98
C GLN A 246 -44.49 -43.80 -26.30
N ARG A 247 -45.71 -44.16 -25.89
CA ARG A 247 -46.46 -45.29 -26.45
C ARG A 247 -46.85 -44.94 -27.88
N HIS A 248 -46.54 -45.82 -28.84
CA HIS A 248 -47.50 -46.45 -29.76
C HIS A 248 -46.80 -47.50 -30.62
#